data_AF-A0A537WB70-F1
#
_entry.id   AF-A0A537WB70-F1
#
_cell.length_a   1.000
_cell.length_b   1.000
_cell.length_c   1.000
_cell.angle_alpha   90.00
_cell.angle_beta   90.00
_cell.angle_gamma   90.00
#
_symmetry.space_group_name_H-M   'P 1'
#
loop_
_entity.id
_entity.type
_entity.pdbx_description
1 polymer ?
#
loop_
_entity_poly.entity_id
_entity_poly.type
_entity_poly.pdbx_seq_one_letter_code
_entity_poly.pdbx_strand_id
1 'polypeptide(L)'
;MASIPGSHYDIFAPNQTVDMALTYDANSAAPPVSGEFNLEIVINSTGTGNYPTPPGYQGVLIETPPGKGFPPTLTMLHGNYGLVDGAGNDRIFLGDGSESIGGALGDTLAGGTGLNQFLDGHLGNQSILGGTAGTETIWGGPGDTIRGGSGDNETIGGAPGDTITGGSGGNESIDGARGNQSIVGGSGGNETIWGGPGDTIQGGSGGNETIAGVSGETITGGAANTFFDATSGNESIVAGGGNSTIWGGAHDTIQGASGSGSALMGFAGGNETLWDNGTTSSGHDSVSTFSQAGGDRVSLNSATDTIANVVGTASTSGGNTTVTLHDGSTITFIGISGVNNTFFTTH
;
A
#
# COMPACT_ATOMS: atom_id res chain seq x y z
N MET A 1 13.31 -15.12 26.21
CA MET A 1 11.89 -14.77 26.29
C MET A 1 11.47 -14.86 27.75
N ALA A 2 10.68 -13.92 28.24
CA ALA A 2 10.20 -13.87 29.62
C ALA A 2 8.78 -13.30 29.64
N SER A 3 7.88 -13.94 30.39
CA SER A 3 6.47 -13.55 30.44
C SER A 3 6.23 -12.47 31.49
N ILE A 4 5.43 -11.45 31.15
CA ILE A 4 4.99 -10.45 32.12
C ILE A 4 4.08 -11.15 33.16
N PRO A 5 4.36 -11.05 34.47
CA PRO A 5 3.61 -11.80 35.47
C PRO A 5 2.10 -11.48 35.48
N GLY A 6 1.27 -12.49 35.26
CA GLY A 6 -0.18 -12.38 35.35
C GLY A 6 -0.87 -11.87 34.07
N SER A 7 -0.14 -11.77 32.97
CA SER A 7 -0.67 -11.40 31.65
C SER A 7 -0.35 -12.48 30.62
N HIS A 8 -0.70 -12.19 29.36
CA HIS A 8 -0.48 -13.04 28.20
C HIS A 8 0.63 -12.50 27.27
N TYR A 9 1.47 -11.59 27.77
CA TYR A 9 2.56 -10.99 27.00
C TYR A 9 3.90 -11.67 27.30
N ASP A 10 4.60 -12.02 26.24
CA ASP A 10 5.97 -12.54 26.28
C ASP A 10 6.95 -11.54 25.67
N ILE A 11 7.96 -11.17 26.45
CA ILE A 11 9.03 -10.25 26.03
C ILE A 11 10.26 -11.03 25.56
N PHE A 12 10.90 -10.59 24.48
CA PHE A 12 12.16 -11.15 24.03
C PHE A 12 13.17 -10.07 23.60
N ALA A 13 14.45 -10.30 23.87
CA ALA A 13 15.56 -9.52 23.34
C ALA A 13 16.50 -10.49 22.58
N PRO A 14 16.93 -10.18 21.34
CA PRO A 14 17.72 -11.11 20.53
C PRO A 14 19.02 -11.53 21.24
N ASN A 15 19.22 -12.84 21.40
CA ASN A 15 20.39 -13.44 22.05
C ASN A 15 20.66 -12.97 23.49
N GLN A 16 19.63 -12.45 24.19
CA GLN A 16 19.76 -11.97 25.56
C GLN A 16 18.71 -12.61 26.49
N THR A 17 19.08 -12.86 27.74
CA THR A 17 18.10 -13.11 28.80
C THR A 17 17.40 -11.81 29.17
N VAL A 18 16.07 -11.87 29.29
CA VAL A 18 15.24 -10.72 29.67
C VAL A 18 14.92 -10.81 31.15
N ASP A 19 15.34 -9.79 31.90
CA ASP A 19 15.05 -9.62 33.31
C ASP A 19 14.10 -8.42 33.47
N MET A 20 13.00 -8.61 34.20
CA MET A 20 11.93 -7.62 34.31
C MET A 20 11.77 -7.13 35.75
N ALA A 21 11.51 -5.85 35.91
CA ALA A 21 11.15 -5.25 37.18
C ALA A 21 9.85 -4.45 37.07
N LEU A 22 8.94 -4.68 38.01
CA LEU A 22 7.62 -4.04 38.05
C LEU A 22 7.66 -2.80 38.94
N THR A 23 7.20 -1.67 38.40
CA THR A 23 7.09 -0.39 39.08
C THR A 23 5.62 0.06 39.12
N TYR A 24 5.07 0.29 40.32
CA TYR A 24 3.68 0.75 40.52
C TYR A 24 3.58 2.26 40.85
N ASP A 25 4.71 2.92 41.11
CA ASP A 25 4.79 4.37 41.36
C ASP A 25 5.70 5.01 40.31
N ALA A 26 5.09 5.86 39.48
CA ALA A 26 5.73 6.65 38.43
C ALA A 26 6.95 7.48 38.90
N ASN A 27 7.10 7.70 40.20
CA ASN A 27 8.16 8.52 40.79
C ASN A 27 9.33 7.70 41.36
N SER A 28 9.27 6.37 41.34
CA SER A 28 10.33 5.50 41.85
C SER A 28 10.76 4.52 40.78
N ALA A 29 11.96 4.69 40.22
CA ALA A 29 12.56 3.69 39.35
C ALA A 29 12.68 2.34 40.08
N ALA A 30 12.43 1.24 39.37
CA ALA A 30 12.69 -0.10 39.90
C ALA A 30 14.18 -0.26 40.27
N PRO A 31 14.50 -0.98 41.37
CA PRO A 31 15.88 -1.30 41.69
C PRO A 31 16.51 -2.09 40.54
N PRO A 32 17.78 -1.81 40.17
CA PRO A 32 18.41 -2.48 39.03
C PRO A 32 18.49 -3.99 39.27
N VAL A 33 18.04 -4.75 38.28
CA VAL A 33 18.19 -6.20 38.23
C VAL A 33 19.48 -6.57 37.50
N SER A 34 20.11 -7.68 37.87
CA SER A 34 21.30 -8.18 37.19
C SER A 34 20.84 -9.05 36.02
N GLY A 35 21.26 -8.69 34.81
CA GLY A 35 20.76 -9.34 33.60
C GLY A 35 21.48 -8.84 32.34
N GLU A 36 21.23 -9.50 31.22
CA GLU A 36 21.73 -9.08 29.90
C GLU A 36 20.84 -8.00 29.28
N PHE A 37 19.52 -8.13 29.42
CA PHE A 37 18.54 -7.12 29.05
C PHE A 37 17.55 -6.89 30.19
N ASN A 38 17.65 -5.74 30.83
CA ASN A 38 16.82 -5.32 31.94
C ASN A 38 15.69 -4.40 31.44
N LEU A 39 14.43 -4.81 31.65
CA LEU A 39 13.23 -4.07 31.28
C LEU A 39 12.48 -3.58 32.52
N GLU A 40 12.19 -2.28 32.58
CA GLU A 40 11.26 -1.74 33.57
C GLU A 40 9.84 -1.79 33.00
N ILE A 41 8.91 -2.36 33.76
CA ILE A 41 7.48 -2.40 33.45
C ILE A 41 6.77 -1.48 34.43
N VAL A 42 6.31 -0.33 33.93
CA VAL A 42 5.57 0.66 34.70
C VAL A 42 4.08 0.36 34.60
N ILE A 43 3.47 -0.06 35.71
CA ILE A 43 2.03 -0.28 35.79
C ILE A 43 1.34 1.06 36.01
N ASN A 44 0.65 1.57 34.99
CA ASN A 44 0.01 2.88 35.03
C ASN A 44 -1.39 2.85 34.40
N SER A 45 -2.41 3.22 35.20
CA SER A 45 -3.82 3.28 34.76
C SER A 45 -4.14 4.31 33.67
N THR A 46 -3.28 5.29 33.41
CA THR A 46 -3.50 6.29 32.35
C THR A 46 -2.90 5.90 31.00
N GLY A 47 -2.06 4.85 30.95
CA GLY A 47 -1.32 4.44 29.75
C GLY A 47 -0.40 5.50 29.15
N THR A 48 -0.13 6.57 29.90
CA THR A 48 0.60 7.74 29.43
C THR A 48 1.62 8.16 30.48
N GLY A 49 2.79 8.58 30.02
CA GLY A 49 3.89 9.03 30.86
C GLY A 49 5.17 9.09 30.06
N ASN A 50 6.07 9.99 30.45
CA ASN A 50 7.40 10.06 29.88
C ASN A 50 8.38 9.54 30.93
N TYR A 51 8.71 8.25 30.84
CA TYR A 51 9.56 7.55 31.79
C TYR A 51 10.95 7.37 31.20
N PRO A 52 11.96 8.13 31.64
CA PRO A 52 13.31 7.96 31.13
C PRO A 52 13.84 6.58 31.52
N THR A 53 14.68 5.98 30.66
CA THR A 53 15.35 4.71 30.96
C THR A 53 16.20 4.85 32.24
N PRO A 54 15.89 4.12 33.33
CA PRO A 54 16.67 4.22 34.55
C PRO A 54 18.08 3.63 34.40
N PRO A 55 19.05 4.05 35.23
CA PRO A 55 20.38 3.45 35.23
C PRO A 55 20.33 1.93 35.41
N GLY A 56 20.98 1.20 34.49
CA GLY A 56 21.00 -0.27 34.49
C GLY A 56 19.92 -0.93 33.64
N TYR A 57 18.96 -0.17 33.11
CA TYR A 57 17.91 -0.67 32.22
C TYR A 57 18.23 -0.42 30.75
N GLN A 58 17.71 -1.28 29.89
CA GLN A 58 17.84 -1.17 28.43
C GLN A 58 16.51 -0.82 27.77
N GLY A 59 15.38 -0.99 28.49
CA GLY A 59 14.08 -0.58 28.00
C GLY A 59 13.10 -0.22 29.10
N VAL A 60 12.02 0.41 28.69
CA VAL A 60 10.88 0.79 29.52
C VAL A 60 9.59 0.47 28.77
N LEU A 61 8.64 -0.14 29.48
CA LEU A 61 7.30 -0.47 28.99
C LEU A 61 6.26 0.09 29.96
N ILE A 62 5.20 0.70 29.45
CA ILE A 62 4.01 1.01 30.24
C ILE A 62 2.98 -0.08 30.00
N GLU A 63 2.48 -0.69 31.07
CA GLU A 63 1.30 -1.56 31.01
C GLU A 63 0.13 -0.86 31.70
N THR A 64 -0.97 -0.76 30.96
CA THR A 64 -2.26 -0.28 31.47
C THR A 64 -3.15 -1.49 31.69
N PRO A 65 -3.40 -1.88 32.96
CA PRO A 65 -4.32 -2.96 33.26
C PRO A 65 -5.73 -2.65 32.70
N PRO A 66 -6.54 -3.68 32.40
CA PRO A 66 -7.86 -3.49 31.83
C PRO A 66 -8.73 -2.57 32.72
N GLY A 67 -9.22 -1.49 32.11
CA GLY A 67 -10.15 -0.54 32.72
C GLY A 67 -11.62 -0.88 32.43
N LYS A 68 -12.57 -0.20 33.08
CA LYS A 68 -14.02 -0.38 32.82
C LYS A 68 -14.41 0.09 31.41
N GLY A 69 -14.19 -0.76 30.40
CA GLY A 69 -14.60 -0.55 29.01
C GLY A 69 -13.48 -0.31 28.01
N PHE A 70 -12.20 -0.47 28.39
CA PHE A 70 -11.08 -0.40 27.45
C PHE A 70 -10.25 -1.69 27.54
N PRO A 71 -9.76 -2.20 26.39
CA PRO A 71 -8.81 -3.30 26.38
C PRO A 71 -7.51 -2.91 27.10
N PRO A 72 -6.70 -3.88 27.56
CA PRO A 72 -5.36 -3.59 28.07
C PRO A 72 -4.53 -2.82 27.03
N THR A 73 -3.60 -2.00 27.51
CA THR A 73 -2.77 -1.16 26.64
C THR A 73 -1.31 -1.22 27.04
N LEU A 74 -0.44 -1.54 26.08
CA LEU A 74 0.99 -1.61 26.25
C LEU A 74 1.67 -0.55 25.38
N THR A 75 2.59 0.18 25.98
CA THR A 75 3.41 1.17 25.28
C THR A 75 4.88 0.85 25.51
N MET A 76 5.58 0.40 24.47
CA MET A 76 7.00 0.03 24.50
C MET A 76 7.87 1.28 24.37
N LEU A 77 7.84 2.17 25.38
CA LEU A 77 8.45 3.50 25.31
C LEU A 77 9.88 3.55 24.78
N HIS A 78 10.74 2.69 25.32
CA HIS A 78 12.18 2.71 25.05
C HIS A 78 12.77 1.31 24.96
N GLY A 79 13.76 1.15 24.09
CA GLY A 79 14.65 -0.01 24.04
C GLY A 79 14.42 -0.93 22.84
N ASN A 80 15.37 -1.82 22.59
CA ASN A 80 15.34 -2.71 21.43
C ASN A 80 14.95 -4.13 21.85
N TYR A 81 13.67 -4.44 21.82
CA TYR A 81 13.12 -5.72 22.24
C TYR A 81 11.80 -5.98 21.51
N GLY A 82 11.35 -7.22 21.54
CA GLY A 82 10.05 -7.58 21.01
C GLY A 82 9.08 -8.09 22.06
N LEU A 83 7.82 -8.09 21.66
CA LEU A 83 6.67 -8.50 22.44
C LEU A 83 5.80 -9.44 21.61
N VAL A 84 5.32 -10.52 22.22
CA VAL A 84 4.29 -11.39 21.65
C VAL A 84 3.07 -11.34 22.55
N ASP A 85 1.93 -10.96 21.99
CA ASP A 85 0.62 -11.09 22.60
C ASP A 85 0.05 -12.48 22.29
N GLY A 86 -0.19 -13.27 23.34
CA GLY A 86 -0.74 -14.61 23.20
C GLY A 86 -2.26 -14.71 23.13
N ALA A 87 -3.02 -13.69 23.55
CA ALA A 87 -4.48 -13.75 23.61
C ALA A 87 -5.13 -12.43 24.04
N GLY A 88 -6.17 -12.02 23.34
CA GLY A 88 -6.98 -10.89 23.74
C GLY A 88 -7.21 -9.98 22.55
N ASN A 89 -7.90 -8.87 22.81
CA ASN A 89 -7.95 -7.77 21.86
C ASN A 89 -7.29 -6.63 22.60
N ASP A 90 -6.04 -6.35 22.27
CA ASP A 90 -5.17 -5.47 23.04
C ASP A 90 -4.78 -4.24 22.22
N ARG A 91 -4.21 -3.25 22.90
CA ARG A 91 -3.64 -2.07 22.23
C ARG A 91 -2.15 -2.05 22.49
N ILE A 92 -1.35 -2.11 21.44
CA ILE A 92 0.10 -2.20 21.57
C ILE A 92 0.72 -1.10 20.72
N PHE A 93 1.45 -0.21 21.39
CA PHE A 93 2.10 0.96 20.81
C PHE A 93 3.61 0.81 20.94
N LEU A 94 4.33 0.89 19.83
CA LEU A 94 5.78 0.93 19.81
C LEU A 94 6.32 2.32 20.19
N GLY A 95 7.56 2.36 20.67
CA GLY A 95 8.22 3.59 21.12
C GLY A 95 9.34 4.01 20.19
N ASP A 96 10.47 4.41 20.78
CA ASP A 96 11.61 5.01 20.09
C ASP A 96 12.77 4.05 19.76
N GLY A 97 12.63 2.77 20.09
CA GLY A 97 13.63 1.76 19.88
C GLY A 97 13.56 1.07 18.53
N SER A 98 14.14 -0.12 18.46
CA SER A 98 13.94 -1.06 17.36
C SER A 98 13.16 -2.25 17.89
N GLU A 99 11.84 -2.13 17.82
CA GLU A 99 10.92 -3.08 18.42
C GLU A 99 10.27 -4.03 17.42
N SER A 100 9.79 -5.16 17.92
CA SER A 100 9.06 -6.15 17.14
C SER A 100 7.84 -6.60 17.89
N ILE A 101 6.67 -6.67 17.24
CA ILE A 101 5.47 -7.17 17.88
C ILE A 101 4.87 -8.32 17.09
N GLY A 102 4.35 -9.31 17.80
CA GLY A 102 3.38 -10.27 17.29
C GLY A 102 2.06 -10.09 18.03
N GLY A 103 1.02 -9.62 17.35
CA GLY A 103 -0.28 -9.39 17.96
C GLY A 103 -1.21 -10.62 17.92
N ALA A 104 -2.17 -10.64 18.82
CA ALA A 104 -3.30 -11.56 18.85
C ALA A 104 -4.45 -11.10 17.94
N LEU A 105 -5.41 -12.01 17.73
CA LEU A 105 -6.61 -11.77 16.92
C LEU A 105 -7.38 -10.55 17.45
N GLY A 106 -7.61 -9.54 16.60
CA GLY A 106 -8.44 -8.38 16.97
C GLY A 106 -7.71 -7.25 17.70
N ASP A 107 -6.38 -7.29 17.78
CA ASP A 107 -5.58 -6.23 18.39
C ASP A 107 -5.57 -4.93 17.58
N THR A 108 -5.23 -3.84 18.27
CA THR A 108 -4.83 -2.57 17.67
C THR A 108 -3.33 -2.37 17.85
N LEU A 109 -2.61 -2.34 16.74
CA LEU A 109 -1.16 -2.24 16.69
C LEU A 109 -0.76 -0.89 16.12
N ALA A 110 0.22 -0.20 16.72
CA ALA A 110 0.74 1.03 16.16
C ALA A 110 2.27 1.14 16.31
N GLY A 111 2.92 1.54 15.22
CA GLY A 111 4.32 1.94 15.20
C GLY A 111 4.57 3.20 16.02
N GLY A 112 5.84 3.46 16.30
CA GLY A 112 6.31 4.56 17.13
C GLY A 112 7.21 5.53 16.36
N THR A 113 8.29 5.94 17.01
CA THR A 113 9.33 6.85 16.45
C THR A 113 10.68 6.14 16.29
N GLY A 114 10.68 4.82 16.43
CA GLY A 114 11.84 3.96 16.34
C GLY A 114 12.49 3.97 14.96
N LEU A 115 13.73 3.52 14.84
CA LEU A 115 14.43 3.50 13.53
C LEU A 115 14.07 2.28 12.68
N ASN A 116 13.76 1.14 13.31
CA ASN A 116 13.42 -0.10 12.62
C ASN A 116 12.36 -0.84 13.43
N GLN A 117 11.14 -0.93 12.93
CA GLN A 117 10.05 -1.58 13.64
C GLN A 117 9.39 -2.67 12.82
N PHE A 118 8.99 -3.74 13.50
CA PHE A 118 8.32 -4.87 12.88
C PHE A 118 6.97 -5.12 13.56
N LEU A 119 5.89 -5.08 12.79
CA LEU A 119 4.53 -5.31 13.27
C LEU A 119 3.97 -6.57 12.57
N ASP A 120 3.75 -7.63 13.33
CA ASP A 120 3.20 -8.89 12.84
C ASP A 120 1.78 -9.10 13.37
N GLY A 121 0.82 -8.93 12.47
CA GLY A 121 -0.60 -9.19 12.64
C GLY A 121 -1.07 -10.50 11.99
N HIS A 122 -0.23 -11.53 11.85
CA HIS A 122 -0.59 -12.75 11.12
C HIS A 122 -1.87 -13.49 11.59
N LEU A 123 -2.40 -13.17 12.77
CA LEU A 123 -3.62 -13.79 13.30
C LEU A 123 -4.92 -13.13 12.81
N GLY A 124 -4.85 -11.92 12.24
CA GLY A 124 -5.93 -11.29 11.49
C GLY A 124 -6.92 -10.47 12.31
N ASN A 125 -7.85 -9.82 11.61
CA ASN A 125 -8.84 -8.87 12.14
C ASN A 125 -8.25 -7.74 13.00
N GLN A 126 -7.00 -7.37 12.77
CA GLN A 126 -6.26 -6.35 13.50
C GLN A 126 -6.38 -4.98 12.82
N SER A 127 -6.25 -3.93 13.63
CA SER A 127 -6.07 -2.56 13.16
C SER A 127 -4.61 -2.18 13.32
N ILE A 128 -3.88 -2.04 12.22
CA ILE A 128 -2.44 -1.78 12.22
C ILE A 128 -2.15 -0.38 11.64
N LEU A 129 -1.37 0.42 12.35
CA LEU A 129 -0.92 1.74 11.91
C LEU A 129 0.62 1.81 11.94
N GLY A 130 1.23 2.22 10.84
CA GLY A 130 2.67 2.48 10.75
C GLY A 130 3.15 3.62 11.66
N GLY A 131 4.46 3.71 11.83
CA GLY A 131 5.12 4.68 12.70
C GLY A 131 5.18 6.09 12.13
N THR A 132 5.80 7.00 12.87
CA THR A 132 6.00 8.39 12.43
C THR A 132 7.45 8.72 12.07
N ALA A 133 8.36 7.76 12.22
CA ALA A 133 9.77 7.86 11.89
C ALA A 133 10.33 6.45 11.71
N GLY A 134 11.49 6.36 11.04
CA GLY A 134 12.18 5.09 10.82
C GLY A 134 11.57 4.27 9.69
N THR A 135 12.12 3.07 9.51
CA THR A 135 11.61 2.11 8.52
C THR A 135 10.80 1.01 9.21
N GLU A 136 9.64 0.70 8.65
CA GLU A 136 8.73 -0.29 9.21
C GLU A 136 8.54 -1.48 8.27
N THR A 137 8.37 -2.66 8.85
CA THR A 137 7.81 -3.82 8.17
C THR A 137 6.54 -4.25 8.88
N ILE A 138 5.44 -4.26 8.13
CA ILE A 138 4.11 -4.64 8.61
C ILE A 138 3.70 -5.91 7.85
N TRP A 139 3.37 -6.97 8.58
CA TRP A 139 2.73 -8.17 8.01
C TRP A 139 1.34 -8.32 8.58
N GLY A 140 0.34 -8.27 7.71
CA GLY A 140 -1.04 -8.55 8.05
C GLY A 140 -1.35 -10.04 8.09
N GLY A 141 -2.41 -10.35 8.81
CA GLY A 141 -3.19 -11.57 8.73
C GLY A 141 -4.55 -11.28 8.10
N PRO A 142 -5.37 -12.32 7.83
CA PRO A 142 -6.59 -12.15 7.08
C PRO A 142 -7.59 -11.18 7.73
N GLY A 143 -8.13 -10.25 6.92
CA GLY A 143 -9.18 -9.33 7.34
C GLY A 143 -8.67 -8.14 8.13
N ASP A 144 -7.40 -7.80 7.99
CA ASP A 144 -6.79 -6.67 8.69
C ASP A 144 -7.16 -5.33 8.04
N THR A 145 -7.14 -4.28 8.86
CA THR A 145 -7.09 -2.90 8.37
C THR A 145 -5.69 -2.36 8.63
N ILE A 146 -4.93 -2.16 7.57
CA ILE A 146 -3.53 -1.73 7.62
C ILE A 146 -3.42 -0.34 7.02
N ARG A 147 -2.80 0.57 7.78
CA ARG A 147 -2.48 1.91 7.31
C ARG A 147 -1.00 2.19 7.50
N GLY A 148 -0.32 2.60 6.44
CA GLY A 148 1.04 3.11 6.51
C GLY A 148 1.15 4.37 7.36
N GLY A 149 2.35 4.61 7.85
CA GLY A 149 2.72 5.69 8.74
C GLY A 149 3.15 6.96 8.00
N SER A 150 3.82 7.84 8.73
CA SER A 150 4.50 9.02 8.17
C SER A 150 6.02 8.92 8.29
N GLY A 151 6.54 7.72 8.53
CA GLY A 151 7.95 7.42 8.70
C GLY A 151 8.74 7.50 7.39
N ASP A 152 9.90 6.84 7.37
CA ASP A 152 10.74 6.72 6.19
C ASP A 152 10.13 5.69 5.23
N ASN A 153 10.76 4.54 5.01
CA ASN A 153 10.26 3.53 4.07
C ASN A 153 9.47 2.45 4.80
N GLU A 154 8.37 2.01 4.21
CA GLU A 154 7.53 0.94 4.77
C GLU A 154 7.43 -0.24 3.81
N THR A 155 7.43 -1.45 4.37
CA THR A 155 7.03 -2.67 3.65
C THR A 155 5.76 -3.22 4.29
N ILE A 156 4.70 -3.33 3.52
CA ILE A 156 3.39 -3.80 3.98
C ILE A 156 3.05 -5.09 3.22
N GLY A 157 2.99 -6.22 3.91
CA GLY A 157 2.50 -7.48 3.37
C GLY A 157 1.07 -7.74 3.80
N GLY A 158 0.16 -7.94 2.84
CA GLY A 158 -1.24 -8.23 3.08
C GLY A 158 -1.59 -9.72 3.01
N ALA A 159 -2.78 -10.03 3.50
CA ALA A 159 -3.47 -11.30 3.41
C ALA A 159 -4.89 -11.11 2.83
N PRO A 160 -5.58 -12.21 2.46
CA PRO A 160 -6.91 -12.09 1.86
C PRO A 160 -7.91 -11.40 2.79
N GLY A 161 -8.69 -10.46 2.25
CA GLY A 161 -9.69 -9.69 2.98
C GLY A 161 -9.15 -8.39 3.59
N ASP A 162 -7.87 -8.10 3.45
CA ASP A 162 -7.28 -6.90 4.04
C ASP A 162 -7.70 -5.63 3.31
N THR A 163 -7.85 -4.56 4.08
CA THR A 163 -7.91 -3.18 3.59
C THR A 163 -6.58 -2.51 3.89
N ILE A 164 -5.83 -2.18 2.85
CA ILE A 164 -4.50 -1.58 2.95
C ILE A 164 -4.55 -0.16 2.41
N THR A 165 -4.04 0.80 3.18
CA THR A 165 -3.83 2.18 2.74
C THR A 165 -2.37 2.56 2.98
N GLY A 166 -1.69 3.05 1.95
CA GLY A 166 -0.31 3.54 2.07
C GLY A 166 -0.17 4.71 3.03
N GLY A 167 1.09 5.01 3.38
CA GLY A 167 1.45 6.07 4.30
C GLY A 167 1.48 7.46 3.66
N SER A 168 1.93 8.42 4.44
CA SER A 168 2.29 9.77 3.95
C SER A 168 3.80 10.01 4.04
N GLY A 169 4.57 8.94 4.21
CA GLY A 169 5.99 8.96 4.57
C GLY A 169 6.91 8.95 3.36
N GLY A 170 8.01 8.22 3.50
CA GLY A 170 8.94 7.87 2.42
C GLY A 170 8.36 6.87 1.45
N ASN A 171 9.18 5.96 0.90
CA ASN A 171 8.71 5.05 -0.15
C ASN A 171 8.08 3.79 0.44
N GLU A 172 6.97 3.35 -0.12
CA GLU A 172 6.24 2.17 0.34
C GLU A 172 6.32 0.99 -0.66
N SER A 173 6.54 -0.21 -0.14
CA SER A 173 6.38 -1.47 -0.87
C SER A 173 5.17 -2.21 -0.31
N ILE A 174 4.10 -2.34 -1.09
CA ILE A 174 2.86 -3.03 -0.70
C ILE A 174 2.80 -4.36 -1.46
N ASP A 175 2.81 -5.47 -0.73
CA ASP A 175 2.68 -6.83 -1.26
C ASP A 175 1.28 -7.38 -0.95
N GLY A 176 0.40 -7.30 -1.95
CA GLY A 176 -0.93 -7.89 -2.00
C GLY A 176 -0.99 -9.21 -2.77
N ALA A 177 0.13 -9.87 -3.07
CA ALA A 177 0.16 -11.03 -3.99
C ALA A 177 -0.72 -12.24 -3.56
N ARG A 178 -1.27 -12.22 -2.34
CA ARG A 178 -2.23 -13.22 -1.83
C ARG A 178 -3.67 -13.03 -2.35
N GLY A 179 -4.00 -11.89 -2.95
CA GLY A 179 -5.28 -11.62 -3.59
C GLY A 179 -6.46 -11.37 -2.64
N ASN A 180 -7.51 -10.77 -3.19
CA ASN A 180 -8.74 -10.33 -2.51
C ASN A 180 -8.50 -9.26 -1.44
N GLN A 181 -7.60 -8.31 -1.71
CA GLN A 181 -7.39 -7.11 -0.92
C GLN A 181 -7.99 -5.86 -1.59
N SER A 182 -8.31 -4.87 -0.75
CA SER A 182 -8.55 -3.50 -1.19
C SER A 182 -7.30 -2.68 -0.88
N ILE A 183 -6.56 -2.26 -1.91
CA ILE A 183 -5.29 -1.55 -1.75
C ILE A 183 -5.43 -0.13 -2.28
N VAL A 184 -5.09 0.84 -1.44
CA VAL A 184 -4.98 2.26 -1.81
C VAL A 184 -3.56 2.73 -1.55
N GLY A 185 -2.92 3.33 -2.54
CA GLY A 185 -1.59 3.94 -2.42
C GLY A 185 -1.57 5.10 -1.42
N GLY A 186 -0.36 5.54 -1.08
CA GLY A 186 -0.13 6.59 -0.10
C GLY A 186 -0.29 8.01 -0.65
N SER A 187 0.05 8.97 0.20
CA SER A 187 0.32 10.35 -0.22
C SER A 187 1.81 10.69 -0.08
N GLY A 188 2.64 9.67 0.14
CA GLY A 188 4.05 9.75 0.52
C GLY A 188 4.98 9.70 -0.68
N GLY A 189 6.10 9.00 -0.53
CA GLY A 189 7.15 8.82 -1.54
C GLY A 189 6.68 8.01 -2.74
N ASN A 190 7.59 7.31 -3.39
CA ASN A 190 7.24 6.43 -4.51
C ASN A 190 6.73 5.10 -3.96
N GLU A 191 5.62 4.61 -4.51
CA GLU A 191 5.02 3.35 -4.11
C GLU A 191 5.29 2.24 -5.11
N THR A 192 5.54 1.03 -4.61
CA THR A 192 5.45 -0.18 -5.43
C THR A 192 4.41 -1.12 -4.87
N ILE A 193 3.40 -1.44 -5.67
CA ILE A 193 2.25 -2.24 -5.30
C ILE A 193 2.25 -3.52 -6.13
N TRP A 194 2.41 -4.66 -5.48
CA TRP A 194 2.17 -5.97 -6.07
C TRP A 194 0.75 -6.41 -5.76
N GLY A 195 -0.11 -6.48 -6.77
CA GLY A 195 -1.43 -7.07 -6.66
C GLY A 195 -1.40 -8.60 -6.66
N GLY A 196 -2.55 -9.17 -6.34
CA GLY A 196 -2.90 -10.55 -6.58
C GLY A 196 -4.36 -10.71 -7.04
N PRO A 197 -4.75 -11.93 -7.45
CA PRO A 197 -6.05 -12.17 -8.06
C PRO A 197 -7.22 -11.68 -7.20
N GLY A 198 -8.11 -10.90 -7.81
CA GLY A 198 -9.32 -10.38 -7.17
C GLY A 198 -9.10 -9.09 -6.37
N ASP A 199 -7.91 -8.49 -6.45
CA ASP A 199 -7.65 -7.20 -5.81
C ASP A 199 -8.37 -6.05 -6.50
N THR A 200 -8.66 -5.03 -5.70
CA THR A 200 -8.96 -3.69 -6.20
C THR A 200 -7.83 -2.77 -5.78
N ILE A 201 -7.15 -2.18 -6.76
CA ILE A 201 -5.97 -1.35 -6.54
C ILE A 201 -6.25 0.07 -7.01
N GLN A 202 -6.02 1.02 -6.12
CA GLN A 202 -6.06 2.44 -6.42
C GLN A 202 -4.71 3.07 -6.04
N GLY A 203 -4.09 3.79 -6.96
CA GLY A 203 -2.87 4.54 -6.74
C GLY A 203 -3.07 5.71 -5.77
N GLY A 204 -1.94 6.27 -5.36
CA GLY A 204 -1.88 7.33 -4.36
C GLY A 204 -2.03 8.73 -4.94
N SER A 205 -1.82 9.71 -4.07
CA SER A 205 -1.57 11.10 -4.49
C SER A 205 -0.09 11.49 -4.31
N GLY A 206 0.76 10.51 -3.97
CA GLY A 206 2.15 10.66 -3.61
C GLY A 206 3.10 10.75 -4.80
N GLY A 207 4.24 10.08 -4.68
CA GLY A 207 5.26 9.97 -5.70
C GLY A 207 4.84 9.06 -6.86
N ASN A 208 5.82 8.66 -7.68
CA ASN A 208 5.53 7.79 -8.81
C ASN A 208 5.22 6.37 -8.32
N GLU A 209 4.24 5.74 -8.96
CA GLU A 209 3.81 4.40 -8.59
C GLU A 209 4.31 3.35 -9.60
N THR A 210 4.60 2.15 -9.10
CA THR A 210 4.69 0.94 -9.92
C THR A 210 3.67 -0.07 -9.43
N ILE A 211 2.73 -0.47 -10.29
CA ILE A 211 1.67 -1.43 -9.98
C ILE A 211 1.89 -2.67 -10.85
N ALA A 212 2.11 -3.83 -10.22
CA ALA A 212 2.51 -5.07 -10.89
C ALA A 212 1.84 -6.31 -10.27
N GLY A 213 2.04 -7.49 -10.86
CA GLY A 213 1.57 -8.77 -10.30
C GLY A 213 0.06 -9.02 -10.42
N VAL A 214 -0.61 -8.17 -11.20
CA VAL A 214 -2.05 -8.18 -11.42
C VAL A 214 -2.43 -9.33 -12.37
N SER A 215 -3.45 -10.13 -12.01
CA SER A 215 -4.26 -10.99 -12.88
C SER A 215 -5.78 -10.85 -12.61
N GLY A 216 -6.48 -10.09 -13.45
CA GLY A 216 -7.95 -9.94 -13.41
C GLY A 216 -8.47 -8.81 -12.51
N GLU A 217 -7.67 -7.79 -12.25
CA GLU A 217 -7.94 -6.72 -11.29
C GLU A 217 -8.59 -5.49 -11.93
N THR A 218 -9.20 -4.69 -11.06
CA THR A 218 -9.53 -3.29 -11.36
C THR A 218 -8.44 -2.41 -10.78
N ILE A 219 -7.76 -1.66 -11.65
CA ILE A 219 -6.60 -0.85 -11.30
C ILE A 219 -6.87 0.58 -11.70
N THR A 220 -6.72 1.51 -10.77
CA THR A 220 -6.69 2.95 -11.05
C THR A 220 -5.34 3.51 -10.62
N GLY A 221 -4.63 4.18 -11.51
CA GLY A 221 -3.39 4.88 -11.19
C GLY A 221 -3.61 6.11 -10.30
N GLY A 222 -2.50 6.63 -9.78
CA GLY A 222 -2.51 7.78 -8.90
C GLY A 222 -2.51 9.11 -9.63
N ALA A 223 -2.10 10.16 -8.93
CA ALA A 223 -1.96 11.50 -9.51
C ALA A 223 -0.63 11.70 -10.26
N ALA A 224 0.41 10.91 -9.91
CA ALA A 224 1.76 11.02 -10.43
C ALA A 224 1.99 10.10 -11.63
N ASN A 225 3.26 9.88 -12.02
CA ASN A 225 3.55 8.98 -13.12
C ASN A 225 3.47 7.54 -12.64
N THR A 226 2.75 6.69 -13.38
CA THR A 226 2.57 5.30 -13.00
C THR A 226 3.14 4.35 -14.05
N PHE A 227 3.86 3.33 -13.60
CA PHE A 227 4.19 2.16 -14.41
C PHE A 227 3.27 1.00 -14.04
N PHE A 228 2.62 0.42 -15.04
CA PHE A 228 1.75 -0.75 -14.88
C PHE A 228 2.37 -1.95 -15.59
N ASP A 229 2.64 -3.02 -14.85
CA ASP A 229 2.95 -4.35 -15.38
C ASP A 229 1.73 -5.25 -15.20
N ALA A 230 0.85 -5.21 -16.20
CA ALA A 230 -0.41 -5.92 -16.28
C ALA A 230 -0.36 -6.98 -17.39
N THR A 231 0.75 -7.72 -17.47
CA THR A 231 0.99 -8.64 -18.59
C THR A 231 0.24 -9.97 -18.49
N SER A 232 -0.48 -10.21 -17.39
CA SER A 232 -1.17 -11.47 -17.10
C SER A 232 -2.59 -11.20 -16.66
N GLY A 233 -3.55 -12.00 -17.12
CA GLY A 233 -4.96 -11.80 -16.78
C GLY A 233 -5.67 -10.93 -17.81
N ASN A 234 -6.85 -10.45 -17.42
CA ASN A 234 -7.65 -9.51 -18.20
C ASN A 234 -7.95 -8.32 -17.28
N GLU A 235 -7.26 -7.20 -17.48
CA GLU A 235 -7.30 -6.09 -16.53
C GLU A 235 -8.25 -4.98 -16.97
N SER A 236 -8.82 -4.28 -15.99
CA SER A 236 -9.50 -3.01 -16.18
C SER A 236 -8.63 -1.90 -15.59
N ILE A 237 -7.91 -1.18 -16.44
CA ILE A 237 -6.92 -0.17 -16.04
C ILE A 237 -7.44 1.23 -16.35
N VAL A 238 -7.36 2.12 -15.37
CA VAL A 238 -7.47 3.57 -15.57
C VAL A 238 -6.12 4.17 -15.19
N ALA A 239 -5.39 4.73 -16.16
CA ALA A 239 -4.01 5.19 -15.94
C ALA A 239 -3.87 6.28 -14.86
N GLY A 240 -4.95 7.04 -14.59
CA GLY A 240 -4.94 8.11 -13.59
C GLY A 240 -4.40 9.43 -14.14
N GLY A 241 -3.76 10.23 -13.29
CA GLY A 241 -3.03 11.44 -13.67
C GLY A 241 -1.64 11.12 -14.21
N GLY A 242 -0.82 12.16 -14.37
CA GLY A 242 0.60 12.02 -14.74
C GLY A 242 0.85 11.27 -16.06
N ASN A 243 2.12 10.97 -16.32
CA ASN A 243 2.48 10.15 -17.48
C ASN A 243 2.53 8.68 -17.08
N SER A 244 1.92 7.82 -17.88
CA SER A 244 1.84 6.40 -17.59
C SER A 244 2.57 5.56 -18.63
N THR A 245 3.19 4.47 -18.20
CA THR A 245 3.64 3.39 -19.09
C THR A 245 2.90 2.13 -18.70
N ILE A 246 2.20 1.53 -19.66
CA ILE A 246 1.32 0.38 -19.42
C ILE A 246 1.76 -0.77 -20.30
N TRP A 247 2.17 -1.85 -19.67
CA TRP A 247 2.37 -3.14 -20.32
C TRP A 247 1.14 -4.00 -20.03
N GLY A 248 0.16 -3.91 -20.92
CA GLY A 248 -1.04 -4.73 -20.88
C GLY A 248 -0.82 -6.12 -21.44
N GLY A 249 -1.64 -7.05 -20.96
CA GLY A 249 -1.80 -8.42 -21.36
C GLY A 249 -2.75 -8.56 -22.55
N ALA A 250 -3.45 -9.69 -22.57
CA ALA A 250 -4.47 -9.99 -23.57
C ALA A 250 -5.85 -9.68 -22.98
N HIS A 251 -6.77 -9.18 -23.80
CA HIS A 251 -8.16 -8.91 -23.40
C HIS A 251 -8.36 -7.77 -22.37
N ASP A 252 -7.38 -6.89 -22.24
CA ASP A 252 -7.47 -5.76 -21.32
C ASP A 252 -8.41 -4.66 -21.81
N THR A 253 -8.98 -3.95 -20.85
CA THR A 253 -9.64 -2.66 -21.05
C THR A 253 -8.83 -1.58 -20.37
N ILE A 254 -8.29 -0.65 -21.16
CA ILE A 254 -7.40 0.40 -20.66
C ILE A 254 -7.99 1.76 -21.00
N GLN A 255 -8.15 2.62 -20.01
CA GLN A 255 -8.33 4.05 -20.17
C GLN A 255 -6.97 4.74 -20.02
N GLY A 256 -6.61 5.55 -21.01
CA GLY A 256 -5.37 6.33 -21.01
C GLY A 256 -5.30 7.40 -19.93
N ALA A 257 -4.22 8.19 -19.96
CA ALA A 257 -3.96 9.17 -18.92
C ALA A 257 -4.97 10.31 -18.97
N SER A 258 -5.38 10.78 -17.79
CA SER A 258 -6.22 11.96 -17.63
C SER A 258 -5.35 13.22 -17.41
N GLY A 259 -5.98 14.40 -17.35
CA GLY A 259 -5.22 15.63 -17.13
C GLY A 259 -4.40 16.03 -18.37
N SER A 260 -3.23 16.60 -18.12
CA SER A 260 -2.19 16.82 -19.13
C SER A 260 -1.25 15.61 -19.26
N GLY A 261 -1.60 14.48 -18.65
CA GLY A 261 -0.85 13.25 -18.67
C GLY A 261 -0.79 12.61 -20.05
N SER A 262 0.03 11.58 -20.20
CA SER A 262 0.11 10.80 -21.44
C SER A 262 0.43 9.35 -21.11
N ALA A 263 -0.31 8.40 -21.68
CA ALA A 263 -0.07 6.98 -21.52
C ALA A 263 0.64 6.40 -22.75
N LEU A 264 1.75 5.69 -22.52
CA LEU A 264 2.34 4.79 -23.49
C LEU A 264 1.88 3.36 -23.19
N MET A 265 1.04 2.82 -24.05
CA MET A 265 0.44 1.49 -23.91
C MET A 265 1.07 0.50 -24.88
N GLY A 266 1.35 -0.70 -24.40
CA GLY A 266 1.64 -1.87 -25.22
C GLY A 266 0.74 -3.01 -24.78
N PHE A 267 0.21 -3.74 -25.75
CA PHE A 267 -0.66 -4.89 -25.54
C PHE A 267 0.03 -6.20 -25.91
N ALA A 268 -0.39 -7.28 -25.25
CA ALA A 268 0.06 -8.63 -25.52
C ALA A 268 -1.06 -9.46 -26.19
N GLY A 269 -1.42 -9.11 -27.43
CA GLY A 269 -2.19 -9.93 -28.35
C GLY A 269 -3.48 -10.55 -27.81
N GLY A 270 -4.61 -10.06 -28.27
CA GLY A 270 -5.92 -10.63 -27.98
C GLY A 270 -6.98 -9.72 -28.59
N ASN A 271 -8.03 -9.46 -27.82
CA ASN A 271 -9.00 -8.42 -28.17
C ASN A 271 -8.90 -7.31 -27.13
N GLU A 272 -8.06 -6.31 -27.40
CA GLU A 272 -7.84 -5.22 -26.44
C GLU A 272 -8.79 -4.05 -26.67
N THR A 273 -9.22 -3.40 -25.59
CA THR A 273 -10.10 -2.22 -25.65
C THR A 273 -9.41 -1.00 -25.06
N LEU A 274 -9.14 0.00 -25.89
CA LEU A 274 -8.80 1.34 -25.42
C LEU A 274 -10.09 2.12 -25.17
N TRP A 275 -10.35 2.47 -23.93
CA TRP A 275 -11.58 3.14 -23.51
C TRP A 275 -11.38 4.65 -23.45
N ASP A 276 -12.19 5.39 -24.21
CA ASP A 276 -12.31 6.84 -24.12
C ASP A 276 -13.51 7.19 -23.24
N ASN A 277 -13.26 7.76 -22.05
CA ASN A 277 -14.33 8.13 -21.11
C ASN A 277 -14.96 9.51 -21.43
N GLY A 278 -14.64 10.13 -22.57
CA GLY A 278 -15.12 11.46 -22.98
C GLY A 278 -14.72 12.60 -22.03
N THR A 279 -13.74 12.37 -21.16
CA THR A 279 -13.31 13.27 -20.08
C THR A 279 -11.80 13.48 -20.04
N THR A 280 -11.06 13.00 -21.04
CA THR A 280 -9.61 13.17 -21.09
C THR A 280 -9.26 14.56 -21.59
N SER A 281 -8.76 15.42 -20.70
CA SER A 281 -8.15 16.70 -21.08
C SER A 281 -6.93 16.53 -22.01
N SER A 282 -6.19 17.59 -22.29
CA SER A 282 -5.18 17.76 -23.37
C SER A 282 -3.98 16.79 -23.44
N GLY A 283 -4.07 15.59 -22.88
CA GLY A 283 -3.08 14.53 -22.97
C GLY A 283 -2.95 13.89 -24.34
N HIS A 284 -1.83 13.19 -24.53
CA HIS A 284 -1.46 12.53 -25.78
C HIS A 284 -1.10 11.07 -25.53
N ASP A 285 -2.06 10.17 -25.71
CA ASP A 285 -1.85 8.75 -25.53
C ASP A 285 -1.23 8.12 -26.78
N SER A 286 -0.38 7.13 -26.56
CA SER A 286 0.27 6.36 -27.60
C SER A 286 0.05 4.87 -27.35
N VAL A 287 -0.36 4.15 -28.38
CA VAL A 287 -0.54 2.71 -28.34
C VAL A 287 0.41 2.05 -29.33
N SER A 288 1.21 1.13 -28.81
CA SER A 288 2.02 0.19 -29.57
C SER A 288 1.32 -1.16 -29.65
N THR A 289 1.73 -1.99 -30.61
CA THR A 289 1.21 -3.37 -30.83
C THR A 289 -0.29 -3.53 -31.12
N PHE A 290 -1.04 -2.44 -31.26
CA PHE A 290 -2.46 -2.45 -31.65
C PHE A 290 -2.70 -3.26 -32.94
N SER A 291 -3.61 -4.22 -32.89
CA SER A 291 -3.96 -5.14 -33.96
C SER A 291 -5.47 -5.24 -34.16
N GLN A 292 -5.99 -4.44 -35.10
CA GLN A 292 -7.41 -4.54 -35.51
C GLN A 292 -7.80 -5.97 -35.94
N ALA A 293 -6.88 -6.68 -36.59
CA ALA A 293 -7.07 -8.06 -37.04
C ALA A 293 -7.03 -9.05 -35.87
N GLY A 294 -6.28 -8.74 -34.82
CA GLY A 294 -6.29 -9.46 -33.54
C GLY A 294 -7.64 -9.32 -32.84
N GLY A 295 -8.23 -8.13 -32.90
CA GLY A 295 -9.55 -7.85 -32.33
C GLY A 295 -9.64 -6.49 -31.67
N ASP A 296 -8.54 -5.76 -31.59
CA ASP A 296 -8.42 -4.54 -30.80
C ASP A 296 -9.31 -3.43 -31.30
N ARG A 297 -9.94 -2.70 -30.38
CA ARG A 297 -10.82 -1.58 -30.67
C ARG A 297 -10.54 -0.41 -29.73
N VAL A 298 -10.80 0.79 -30.25
CA VAL A 298 -10.97 1.97 -29.41
C VAL A 298 -12.47 2.19 -29.20
N SER A 299 -12.93 2.12 -27.96
CA SER A 299 -14.33 2.38 -27.60
C SER A 299 -14.50 3.86 -27.29
N LEU A 300 -15.19 4.58 -28.16
CA LEU A 300 -15.41 6.03 -28.07
C LEU A 300 -16.67 6.38 -27.27
N ASN A 301 -16.62 7.47 -26.51
CA ASN A 301 -17.80 8.02 -25.88
C ASN A 301 -18.69 8.69 -26.93
N SER A 302 -19.83 8.07 -27.25
CA SER A 302 -20.71 8.52 -28.33
C SER A 302 -21.35 9.90 -28.13
N ALA A 303 -21.31 10.44 -26.91
CA ALA A 303 -21.84 11.78 -26.60
C ALA A 303 -20.92 12.91 -27.10
N THR A 304 -19.61 12.67 -27.17
CA THR A 304 -18.60 13.66 -27.57
C THR A 304 -17.92 13.28 -28.89
N ASP A 305 -17.71 11.98 -29.10
CA ASP A 305 -16.87 11.43 -30.16
C ASP A 305 -17.64 10.42 -31.01
N THR A 306 -17.79 10.74 -32.30
CA THR A 306 -18.43 9.85 -33.26
C THR A 306 -17.36 9.18 -34.10
N ILE A 307 -17.54 7.93 -34.50
CA ILE A 307 -16.53 7.23 -35.33
C ILE A 307 -16.14 8.07 -36.57
N ALA A 308 -17.11 8.73 -37.20
CA ALA A 308 -16.86 9.56 -38.38
C ALA A 308 -16.01 10.81 -38.08
N ASN A 309 -16.21 11.47 -36.94
CA ASN A 309 -15.43 12.68 -36.61
C ASN A 309 -13.98 12.33 -36.23
N VAL A 310 -13.77 11.28 -35.44
CA VAL A 310 -12.42 10.82 -35.03
C VAL A 310 -11.64 10.28 -36.22
N VAL A 311 -12.25 9.46 -37.08
CA VAL A 311 -11.57 8.99 -38.31
C VAL A 311 -11.24 10.16 -39.23
N GLY A 312 -12.08 11.19 -39.27
CA GLY A 312 -11.87 12.40 -40.07
C GLY A 312 -10.66 13.24 -39.64
N THR A 313 -10.19 13.11 -38.40
CA THR A 313 -9.00 13.83 -37.90
C THR A 313 -7.70 13.05 -38.10
N ALA A 314 -7.77 11.82 -38.62
CA ALA A 314 -6.61 10.94 -38.78
C ALA A 314 -5.50 11.58 -39.63
N SER A 315 -4.31 11.68 -39.05
CA SER A 315 -3.09 12.15 -39.72
C SER A 315 -2.00 11.10 -39.60
N THR A 316 -1.34 10.75 -40.71
CA THR A 316 -0.29 9.74 -40.73
C THR A 316 1.05 10.37 -41.06
N SER A 317 2.05 10.13 -40.22
CA SER A 317 3.42 10.62 -40.39
C SER A 317 4.41 9.60 -39.84
N GLY A 318 5.50 9.35 -40.57
CA GLY A 318 6.57 8.46 -40.11
C GLY A 318 6.14 7.00 -39.86
N GLY A 319 5.03 6.54 -40.44
CA GLY A 319 4.48 5.19 -40.22
C GLY A 319 3.55 5.05 -39.01
N ASN A 320 3.22 6.16 -38.34
CA ASN A 320 2.26 6.21 -37.24
C ASN A 320 1.03 7.03 -37.66
N THR A 321 -0.15 6.68 -37.14
CA THR A 321 -1.39 7.43 -37.35
C THR A 321 -1.86 8.02 -36.03
N THR A 322 -2.15 9.31 -36.01
CA THR A 322 -2.72 10.01 -34.87
C THR A 322 -4.15 10.42 -35.19
N VAL A 323 -5.08 10.18 -34.27
CA VAL A 323 -6.43 10.75 -34.28
C VAL A 323 -6.57 11.77 -33.17
N THR A 324 -7.41 12.76 -33.38
CA THR A 324 -7.75 13.80 -32.41
C THR A 324 -9.20 13.65 -31.99
N LEU A 325 -9.43 13.61 -30.68
CA LEU A 325 -10.76 13.54 -30.05
C LEU A 325 -11.36 14.94 -29.90
N HIS A 326 -12.63 15.01 -29.51
CA HIS A 326 -13.41 16.25 -29.46
C HIS A 326 -12.78 17.35 -28.58
N ASP A 327 -12.18 16.98 -27.46
CA ASP A 327 -11.51 17.87 -26.50
C ASP A 327 -10.08 18.27 -26.92
N GLY A 328 -9.59 17.78 -28.05
CA GLY A 328 -8.26 18.05 -28.58
C GLY A 328 -7.17 17.10 -28.06
N SER A 329 -7.49 16.16 -27.17
CA SER A 329 -6.60 15.04 -26.84
C SER A 329 -6.39 14.15 -28.07
N THR A 330 -5.33 13.35 -28.04
CA THR A 330 -4.97 12.52 -29.19
C THR A 330 -4.61 11.10 -28.81
N ILE A 331 -4.94 10.17 -29.70
CA ILE A 331 -4.46 8.79 -29.66
C ILE A 331 -3.55 8.56 -30.86
N THR A 332 -2.30 8.18 -30.59
CA THR A 332 -1.32 7.83 -31.62
C THR A 332 -1.12 6.32 -31.68
N PHE A 333 -1.45 5.72 -32.82
CA PHE A 333 -1.20 4.33 -33.13
C PHE A 333 0.20 4.18 -33.74
N ILE A 334 1.12 3.61 -32.99
CA ILE A 334 2.52 3.41 -33.40
C ILE A 334 2.60 2.22 -34.38
N GLY A 335 3.21 2.44 -35.54
CA GLY A 335 3.38 1.41 -36.58
C GLY A 335 2.12 1.14 -37.43
N ILE A 336 1.05 1.90 -37.22
CA ILE A 336 -0.17 1.83 -38.03
C ILE A 336 -0.18 3.01 -38.99
N SER A 337 -0.28 2.72 -40.29
CA SER A 337 -0.21 3.73 -41.36
C SER A 337 -1.58 4.23 -41.85
N GLY A 338 -2.65 3.90 -41.13
CA GLY A 338 -4.00 4.39 -41.39
C GLY A 338 -5.03 3.74 -40.49
N VAL A 339 -6.09 4.49 -40.19
CA VAL A 339 -7.26 4.00 -39.43
C VAL A 339 -8.52 4.14 -40.28
N ASN A 340 -9.53 3.35 -39.94
CA ASN A 340 -10.85 3.38 -40.57
C ASN A 340 -11.94 3.14 -39.50
N ASN A 341 -13.20 3.15 -39.92
CA ASN A 341 -14.32 3.02 -38.99
C ASN A 341 -14.29 1.72 -38.16
N THR A 342 -13.65 0.66 -38.62
CA THR A 342 -13.61 -0.62 -37.90
C THR A 342 -12.55 -0.65 -36.79
N PHE A 343 -11.72 0.39 -36.63
CA PHE A 343 -10.84 0.55 -35.47
C PHE A 343 -11.63 0.94 -34.22
N PHE A 344 -12.83 1.49 -34.42
CA PHE A 344 -13.59 2.14 -33.37
C PHE A 344 -14.91 1.42 -33.10
N THR A 345 -15.32 1.43 -31.84
CA THR A 345 -16.65 1.09 -31.37
C THR A 345 -17.20 2.28 -30.58
N THR A 346 -18.46 2.23 -30.19
CA THR A 346 -19.08 3.26 -29.35
C THR A 346 -19.69 2.62 -28.12
N HIS A 347 -19.62 3.32 -27.01
CA HIS A 347 -20.36 3.01 -25.79
C HIS A 347 -21.23 4.20 -25.35
#